data_AF-A0A1I8D239-F1
#
_entry.id   AF-A0A1I8D239-F1
#
_cell.length_a   1.000
_cell.length_b   1.000
_cell.length_c   1.000
_cell.angle_alpha   90.00
_cell.angle_beta   90.00
_cell.angle_gamma   90.00
#
_symmetry.space_group_name_H-M   'P 1'
#
loop_
_entity.id
_entity.type
_entity.pdbx_description
1 polymer ?
#
loop_
_entity_poly.entity_id
_entity_poly.type
_entity_poly.pdbx_seq_one_letter_code
_entity_poly.pdbx_strand_id
1 'polypeptide(L)'
;MKTMWLKKKAISSLKDKSGFPQTNPFDVNRIACELYSEICADPDLALDDSSTPSANSENVSPITRKEVADVLKYLNIKKACGLDGITSETLKPLSSLLAAPLADRLNRYLVMEKTPTAFKRAELMLLFKKGDKEDIGNYRPLSLLSIPLKVYTKIILSRLEERLDSVISSKQAGFRKHLHNMFMVFLDLKKAFDMISRKHLFAALRYFGFEEKWMRMIDEL
;
A
#
# COMPACT_ATOMS: atom_id res chain seq x y z
N MET A 1 12.73 -4.74 -6.92
CA MET A 1 11.48 -5.44 -7.25
C MET A 1 11.82 -6.74 -7.98
N LYS A 2 11.17 -7.87 -7.68
CA LYS A 2 11.33 -9.11 -8.47
C LYS A 2 9.96 -9.47 -9.02
N THR A 3 9.84 -9.55 -10.33
CA THR A 3 8.60 -9.94 -11.03
C THR A 3 8.72 -11.41 -11.37
N MET A 4 7.87 -12.24 -10.79
CA MET A 4 7.73 -13.65 -11.15
C MET A 4 6.28 -13.90 -11.47
N TRP A 5 6.01 -14.39 -12.68
CA TRP A 5 4.65 -14.64 -13.14
C TRP A 5 4.13 -15.96 -12.56
N LEU A 6 3.16 -15.90 -11.65
CA LEU A 6 2.40 -17.09 -11.26
C LEU A 6 1.54 -17.57 -12.45
N LYS A 7 1.95 -18.74 -12.96
CA LYS A 7 1.34 -19.60 -13.97
C LYS A 7 -0.21 -19.54 -13.97
N LYS A 8 -0.80 -18.84 -14.97
CA LYS A 8 -2.01 -19.24 -15.75
C LYS A 8 -2.62 -18.12 -16.62
N LYS A 9 -2.17 -16.85 -16.52
CA LYS A 9 -2.55 -15.75 -17.44
C LYS A 9 -1.33 -14.85 -17.76
N ALA A 10 -0.30 -15.43 -18.38
CA ALA A 10 0.87 -14.64 -18.77
C ALA A 10 0.49 -13.63 -19.86
N ILE A 11 0.92 -12.38 -19.70
CA ILE A 11 0.84 -11.38 -20.77
C ILE A 11 1.84 -11.80 -21.84
N SER A 12 1.34 -12.09 -23.04
CA SER A 12 2.15 -12.61 -24.14
C SER A 12 2.91 -11.52 -24.90
N SER A 13 2.40 -10.28 -24.88
CA SER A 13 3.07 -9.15 -25.51
C SER A 13 2.64 -7.81 -24.91
N LEU A 14 3.55 -6.83 -24.92
CA LEU A 14 3.30 -5.43 -24.60
C LEU A 14 4.07 -4.52 -25.56
N LYS A 15 3.47 -3.39 -25.97
CA LYS A 15 4.14 -2.35 -26.73
C LYS A 15 5.14 -1.59 -25.84
N ASP A 16 6.34 -1.38 -26.36
CA ASP A 16 7.30 -0.47 -25.75
C ASP A 16 6.93 1.01 -25.99
N LYS A 17 7.76 1.93 -25.48
CA LYS A 17 7.56 3.39 -25.66
C LYS A 17 7.63 3.84 -27.12
N SER A 18 8.23 3.05 -28.00
CA SER A 18 8.29 3.29 -29.45
C SER A 18 7.06 2.72 -30.18
N GLY A 19 6.16 2.04 -29.47
CA GLY A 19 4.93 1.45 -30.02
C GLY A 19 5.12 0.06 -30.60
N PHE A 20 6.30 -0.55 -30.48
CA PHE A 20 6.57 -1.88 -31.02
C PHE A 20 6.22 -2.98 -30.00
N PRO A 21 5.48 -4.02 -30.41
CA PRO A 21 5.13 -5.13 -29.53
C PRO A 21 6.36 -5.95 -29.18
N GLN A 22 6.62 -6.07 -27.88
CA GLN A 22 7.63 -6.92 -27.29
C GLN A 22 6.98 -8.22 -26.81
N THR A 23 7.56 -9.36 -27.17
CA THR A 23 7.07 -10.71 -26.79
C THR A 23 8.04 -11.46 -25.89
N ASN A 24 9.29 -10.99 -25.81
CA ASN A 24 10.29 -11.55 -24.91
C ASN A 24 9.84 -11.31 -23.45
N PRO A 25 9.76 -12.35 -22.61
CA PRO A 25 9.34 -12.20 -21.21
C PRO A 25 10.19 -11.21 -20.41
N PHE A 26 11.47 -11.02 -20.74
CA PHE A 26 12.32 -10.03 -20.10
C PHE A 26 11.90 -8.59 -20.45
N ASP A 27 11.60 -8.32 -21.72
CA ASP A 27 11.16 -7.00 -22.17
C ASP A 27 9.73 -6.67 -21.69
N VAL A 28 8.83 -7.64 -21.73
CA VAL A 28 7.47 -7.50 -21.15
C VAL A 28 7.56 -7.19 -19.65
N ASN A 29 8.44 -7.87 -18.92
CA ASN A 29 8.72 -7.58 -17.51
C ASN A 29 9.28 -6.17 -17.31
N ARG A 30 10.23 -5.76 -18.15
CA ARG A 30 10.86 -4.44 -18.07
C ARG A 30 9.83 -3.33 -18.26
N ILE A 31 8.97 -3.42 -19.28
CA ILE A 31 7.89 -2.46 -19.53
C ILE A 31 6.95 -2.36 -18.32
N ALA A 32 6.56 -3.50 -17.72
CA ALA A 32 5.71 -3.51 -16.53
C ALA A 32 6.37 -2.85 -15.32
N CYS A 33 7.65 -3.13 -15.08
CA CYS A 33 8.43 -2.54 -14.00
C CYS A 33 8.66 -1.03 -14.19
N GLU A 34 8.90 -0.58 -15.42
CA GLU A 34 9.02 0.84 -15.77
C GLU A 34 7.72 1.59 -15.43
N LEU A 35 6.56 1.09 -15.88
CA LEU A 35 5.26 1.68 -15.53
C LEU A 35 5.08 1.79 -14.01
N TYR A 36 5.34 0.72 -13.27
CA TYR A 36 5.16 0.73 -11.81
C TYR A 36 6.11 1.73 -11.13
N SER A 37 7.34 1.82 -11.61
CA SER A 37 8.33 2.77 -11.08
C SER A 37 7.91 4.22 -11.35
N GLU A 38 7.34 4.51 -12.53
CA GLU A 38 6.79 5.81 -12.86
C GLU A 38 5.57 6.18 -11.98
N ILE A 39 4.71 5.20 -11.66
CA ILE A 39 3.56 5.42 -10.76
C ILE A 39 4.00 5.68 -9.32
N CYS A 40 5.05 4.98 -8.86
CA CYS A 40 5.57 5.14 -7.51
C CYS A 40 6.56 6.29 -7.35
N ALA A 41 6.99 6.92 -8.46
CA ALA A 41 7.87 8.07 -8.40
C ALA A 41 7.13 9.25 -7.78
N ASP A 42 7.68 9.81 -6.70
CA ASP A 42 7.20 11.07 -6.16
C ASP A 42 7.86 12.23 -6.93
N PRO A 43 7.09 13.06 -7.65
CA PRO A 43 7.65 14.20 -8.39
C PRO A 43 8.32 15.24 -7.48
N ASP A 44 8.01 15.27 -6.18
CA ASP A 44 8.50 16.28 -5.24
C ASP A 44 9.72 15.83 -4.42
N LEU A 45 10.20 14.58 -4.57
CA LEU A 45 11.38 14.05 -3.85
C LEU A 45 12.70 14.76 -4.21
N ALA A 46 12.71 15.61 -5.25
CA ALA A 46 13.90 16.32 -5.72
C ALA A 46 14.17 17.66 -5.01
N LEU A 47 13.30 18.11 -4.10
CA LEU A 47 13.47 19.37 -3.35
C LEU A 47 13.73 19.07 -1.88
N ASP A 48 15.01 19.07 -1.52
CA ASP A 48 15.50 18.91 -0.16
C ASP A 48 14.98 20.07 0.72
N ASP A 49 14.10 19.76 1.67
CA ASP A 49 13.65 20.69 2.68
C ASP A 49 14.16 20.17 4.04
N SER A 50 15.38 20.57 4.35
CA SER A 50 16.09 20.26 5.59
C SER A 50 15.52 21.08 6.75
N SER A 51 14.30 20.75 7.16
CA SER A 51 13.75 21.20 8.43
C SER A 51 13.27 20.00 9.23
N THR A 52 14.17 19.47 10.06
CA THR A 52 13.85 18.49 11.11
C THR A 52 13.16 19.20 12.27
N PRO A 53 11.88 18.91 12.57
CA PRO A 53 11.27 19.38 13.80
C PRO A 53 11.76 18.53 14.97
N SER A 54 11.99 19.20 16.10
CA SER A 54 12.47 18.66 17.38
C SER A 54 11.69 17.42 17.83
N ALA A 55 12.45 16.43 18.32
CA ALA A 55 11.95 15.18 18.89
C ALA A 55 11.12 15.44 20.15
N ASN A 56 9.83 15.68 19.98
CA ASN A 56 8.89 15.43 21.07
C ASN A 56 8.75 13.91 21.22
N SER A 57 8.85 13.43 22.45
CA SER A 57 8.67 12.02 22.84
C SER A 57 7.26 11.55 22.49
N GLU A 58 7.07 11.05 21.28
CA GLU A 58 5.78 10.63 20.72
C GLU A 58 5.35 9.26 21.27
N ASN A 59 4.22 9.23 21.97
CA ASN A 59 3.71 8.03 22.65
C ASN A 59 2.66 7.31 21.81
N VAL A 60 3.06 6.78 20.64
CA VAL A 60 2.22 5.82 19.93
C VAL A 60 2.17 4.52 20.73
N SER A 61 0.96 4.13 21.17
CA SER A 61 0.75 2.94 21.98
C SER A 61 1.30 1.67 21.32
N PRO A 62 1.76 0.67 22.08
CA PRO A 62 2.18 -0.60 21.49
C PRO A 62 1.05 -1.30 20.72
N ILE A 63 1.41 -2.00 19.66
CA ILE A 63 0.53 -2.94 18.94
C ILE A 63 0.20 -4.10 19.85
N THR A 64 -1.09 -4.36 20.05
CA THR A 64 -1.59 -5.41 20.91
C THR A 64 -1.69 -6.73 20.16
N ARG A 65 -1.62 -7.84 20.91
CA ARG A 65 -1.88 -9.19 20.39
C ARG A 65 -3.30 -9.30 19.81
N LYS A 66 -4.26 -8.61 20.42
CA LYS A 66 -5.65 -8.58 19.97
C LYS A 66 -5.79 -7.94 18.59
N GLU A 67 -5.19 -6.77 18.37
CA GLU A 67 -5.18 -6.11 17.05
C GLU A 67 -4.62 -7.04 15.96
N VAL A 68 -3.52 -7.73 16.25
CA VAL A 68 -2.91 -8.68 15.30
C VAL A 68 -3.84 -9.88 15.05
N ALA A 69 -4.38 -10.49 16.11
CA ALA A 69 -5.27 -11.64 16.00
C ALA A 69 -6.53 -11.30 15.19
N ASP A 70 -7.13 -10.14 15.46
CA ASP A 70 -8.33 -9.67 14.77
C ASP A 70 -8.04 -9.45 13.29
N VAL A 71 -6.95 -8.74 12.95
CA VAL A 71 -6.60 -8.53 11.54
C VAL A 71 -6.35 -9.87 10.82
N LEU A 72 -5.58 -10.78 11.41
CA LEU A 72 -5.31 -12.10 10.82
C LEU A 72 -6.60 -12.88 10.58
N LYS A 73 -7.51 -12.91 11.56
CA LYS A 73 -8.79 -13.62 11.49
C LYS A 73 -9.66 -13.10 10.33
N TYR A 74 -9.67 -11.79 10.12
CA TYR A 74 -10.50 -11.12 9.11
C TYR A 74 -9.79 -10.87 7.76
N LEU A 75 -8.60 -11.42 7.52
CA LEU A 75 -7.98 -11.35 6.19
C LEU A 75 -8.91 -11.92 5.11
N ASN A 76 -8.82 -11.45 3.87
CA ASN A 76 -9.61 -12.07 2.81
C ASN A 76 -8.96 -13.39 2.37
N ILE A 77 -9.73 -14.47 2.38
CA ILE A 77 -9.31 -15.73 1.75
C ILE A 77 -9.43 -15.63 0.22
N LYS A 78 -8.82 -16.56 -0.50
CA LYS A 78 -8.76 -16.66 -1.96
C LYS A 78 -8.05 -15.46 -2.60
N LYS A 79 -7.10 -14.86 -1.89
CA LYS A 79 -6.23 -13.80 -2.39
C LYS A 79 -4.84 -14.38 -2.70
N ALA A 80 -4.19 -13.84 -3.73
CA ALA A 80 -2.81 -14.22 -4.05
C ALA A 80 -1.86 -13.86 -2.88
N CYS A 81 -0.88 -14.73 -2.65
CA CYS A 81 0.22 -14.51 -1.71
C CYS A 81 1.19 -13.45 -2.24
N GLY A 82 2.04 -12.93 -1.35
CA GLY A 82 3.19 -12.13 -1.77
C GLY A 82 4.36 -13.03 -2.19
N LEU A 83 5.55 -12.43 -2.28
CA LEU A 83 6.81 -13.10 -2.62
C LEU A 83 7.21 -14.22 -1.63
N ASP A 84 6.61 -14.25 -0.44
CA ASP A 84 6.84 -15.26 0.59
C ASP A 84 6.08 -16.57 0.34
N GLY A 85 5.13 -16.59 -0.62
CA GLY A 85 4.32 -17.76 -0.90
C GLY A 85 3.24 -18.06 0.15
N ILE A 86 3.08 -17.20 1.17
CA ILE A 86 2.19 -17.47 2.30
C ILE A 86 0.80 -16.88 2.02
N THR A 87 -0.22 -17.73 2.14
CA THR A 87 -1.63 -17.36 1.91
C THR A 87 -2.37 -17.05 3.20
N SER A 88 -3.48 -16.31 3.10
CA SER A 88 -4.30 -15.97 4.28
C SER A 88 -4.95 -17.20 4.89
N GLU A 89 -5.28 -18.19 4.06
CA GLU A 89 -5.80 -19.51 4.42
C GLU A 89 -4.83 -20.27 5.32
N THR A 90 -3.53 -20.12 5.08
CA THR A 90 -2.49 -20.76 5.89
C THR A 90 -2.40 -20.13 7.29
N LEU A 91 -2.48 -18.80 7.39
CA LEU A 91 -2.22 -18.10 8.67
C LEU A 91 -3.46 -17.89 9.54
N LYS A 92 -4.65 -17.83 8.94
CA LYS A 92 -5.92 -17.62 9.68
C LYS A 92 -6.16 -18.63 10.81
N PRO A 93 -6.02 -19.96 10.59
CA PRO A 93 -6.19 -20.94 11.65
C PRO A 93 -5.17 -20.77 12.78
N LEU A 94 -4.02 -20.18 12.48
CA LEU A 94 -2.91 -19.94 13.40
C LEU A 94 -2.95 -18.54 14.03
N SER A 95 -4.02 -17.77 13.81
CA SER A 95 -4.10 -16.36 14.23
C SER A 95 -3.82 -16.14 15.72
N SER A 96 -4.39 -16.98 16.59
CA SER A 96 -4.16 -16.92 18.04
C SER A 96 -2.70 -17.23 18.43
N LEU A 97 -2.10 -18.22 17.78
CA LEU A 97 -0.71 -18.64 18.02
C LEU A 97 0.29 -17.59 17.53
N LEU A 98 0.03 -17.02 16.35
CA LEU A 98 0.93 -16.06 15.70
C LEU A 98 0.78 -14.63 16.23
N ALA A 99 -0.33 -14.31 16.89
CA ALA A 99 -0.62 -12.97 17.38
C ALA A 99 0.48 -12.40 18.28
N ALA A 100 0.96 -13.19 19.26
CA ALA A 100 2.02 -12.77 20.17
C ALA A 100 3.36 -12.50 19.47
N PRO A 101 3.98 -13.47 18.77
CA PRO A 101 5.29 -13.25 18.15
C PRO A 101 5.26 -12.18 17.04
N LEU A 102 4.13 -12.05 16.31
CA LEU A 102 3.97 -10.98 15.34
C LEU A 102 3.83 -9.62 16.01
N ALA A 103 3.02 -9.47 17.06
CA ALA A 103 2.93 -8.21 17.80
C ALA A 103 4.30 -7.76 18.31
N ASP A 104 5.09 -8.67 18.89
CA ASP A 104 6.45 -8.35 19.36
C ASP A 104 7.37 -7.89 18.22
N ARG A 105 7.24 -8.50 17.03
CA ARG A 105 8.02 -8.10 15.85
C ARG A 105 7.57 -6.75 15.29
N LEU A 106 6.27 -6.52 15.17
CA LEU A 106 5.71 -5.28 14.64
C LEU A 106 5.96 -4.09 15.58
N ASN A 107 5.96 -4.33 16.90
CA ASN A 107 6.33 -3.31 17.89
C ASN A 107 7.79 -2.88 17.76
N ARG A 108 8.71 -3.78 17.41
CA ARG A 108 10.10 -3.37 17.12
C ARG A 108 10.16 -2.40 15.94
N TYR A 109 9.39 -2.64 14.88
CA TYR A 109 9.31 -1.71 13.75
C TYR A 109 8.69 -0.37 14.14
N LEU A 110 7.67 -0.39 15.01
CA LEU A 110 7.03 0.81 15.54
C LEU A 110 7.95 1.64 16.42
N VAL A 111 8.81 0.99 17.23
CA VAL A 111 9.77 1.68 18.11
C VAL A 111 10.97 2.20 17.31
N MET A 112 11.49 1.39 16.38
CA MET A 112 12.63 1.75 15.55
C MET A 112 12.26 2.70 14.41
N GLU A 113 10.97 2.91 14.16
CA GLU A 113 10.43 3.67 13.03
C GLU A 113 11.02 3.22 11.70
N LYS A 114 11.18 1.89 11.57
CA LYS A 114 11.85 1.28 10.43
C LYS A 114 11.30 -0.10 10.14
N THR A 115 10.95 -0.33 8.89
CA THR A 115 10.45 -1.62 8.41
C THR A 115 11.58 -2.46 7.81
N PRO A 116 11.43 -3.79 7.74
CA PRO A 116 12.41 -4.62 7.05
C PRO A 116 12.39 -4.30 5.55
N THR A 117 13.54 -4.38 4.88
CA THR A 117 13.65 -4.20 3.42
C THR A 117 12.76 -5.16 2.63
N ALA A 118 12.35 -6.28 3.23
CA ALA A 118 11.37 -7.20 2.66
C ALA A 118 9.99 -6.56 2.47
N PHE A 119 9.59 -5.58 3.28
CA PHE A 119 8.30 -4.86 3.11
C PHE A 119 8.34 -3.94 1.89
N LYS A 120 9.51 -3.40 1.55
CA LYS A 120 9.75 -2.60 0.34
C LYS A 120 9.80 -3.46 -0.94
N ARG A 121 9.44 -4.74 -0.86
CA ARG A 121 9.41 -5.69 -1.99
C ARG A 121 8.03 -6.31 -2.12
N ALA A 122 7.45 -6.19 -3.31
CA ALA A 122 6.20 -6.84 -3.68
C ALA A 122 6.35 -7.58 -5.01
N GLU A 123 5.49 -8.57 -5.22
CA GLU A 123 5.26 -9.16 -6.54
C GLU A 123 4.27 -8.28 -7.29
N LEU A 124 4.63 -7.87 -8.51
CA LEU A 124 3.77 -7.06 -9.35
C LEU A 124 2.88 -7.96 -10.21
N MET A 125 1.57 -7.77 -10.10
CA MET A 125 0.56 -8.41 -10.94
C MET A 125 -0.16 -7.36 -11.78
N LEU A 126 -0.30 -7.61 -13.07
CA LEU A 126 -1.06 -6.75 -13.98
C LEU A 126 -2.48 -7.30 -14.18
N LEU A 127 -3.48 -6.48 -13.88
CA LEU A 127 -4.89 -6.79 -14.13
C LEU A 127 -5.38 -6.01 -15.34
N PHE A 128 -5.73 -6.72 -16.41
CA PHE A 128 -6.30 -6.10 -17.61
C PHE A 128 -7.63 -5.40 -17.29
N LYS A 129 -7.77 -4.13 -17.71
CA LYS A 129 -8.99 -3.34 -17.56
C LYS A 129 -9.89 -3.47 -18.79
N LYS A 130 -9.49 -2.86 -19.91
CA LYS A 130 -10.22 -2.79 -21.20
C LYS A 130 -9.31 -2.22 -22.29
N GLY A 131 -9.67 -2.34 -23.57
CA GLY A 131 -8.93 -1.75 -24.68
C GLY A 131 -7.92 -2.70 -25.32
N ASP A 132 -6.85 -2.16 -25.89
CA ASP A 132 -5.75 -2.93 -26.49
C ASP A 132 -4.98 -3.67 -25.39
N LYS A 133 -4.80 -4.99 -25.54
CA LYS A 133 -4.06 -5.85 -24.61
C LYS A 133 -2.56 -5.67 -24.71
N GLU A 134 -2.04 -5.08 -25.78
CA GLU A 134 -0.61 -4.79 -25.90
C GLU A 134 -0.26 -3.43 -25.27
N ASP A 135 -1.23 -2.56 -25.03
CA ASP A 135 -1.01 -1.28 -24.35
C ASP A 135 -0.98 -1.46 -22.83
N ILE A 136 0.18 -1.22 -22.22
CA ILE A 136 0.38 -1.34 -20.78
C ILE A 136 -0.53 -0.37 -19.97
N GLY A 137 -0.95 0.76 -20.55
CA GLY A 137 -1.87 1.72 -19.93
C GLY A 137 -3.27 1.14 -19.68
N ASN A 138 -3.63 0.07 -20.39
CA ASN A 138 -4.88 -0.66 -20.24
C ASN A 138 -4.86 -1.70 -19.12
N TYR A 139 -3.76 -1.78 -18.35
CA TYR A 139 -3.64 -2.63 -17.18
C TYR A 139 -3.69 -1.83 -15.88
N ARG A 140 -4.04 -2.50 -14.79
CA ARG A 140 -3.88 -2.01 -13.43
C ARG A 140 -2.73 -2.77 -12.77
N PRO A 141 -1.65 -2.10 -12.36
CA PRO A 141 -0.68 -2.73 -11.50
C PRO A 141 -1.27 -3.00 -10.11
N LEU A 142 -1.02 -4.19 -9.59
CA LEU A 142 -1.40 -4.64 -8.26
C LEU A 142 -0.15 -5.20 -7.58
N SER A 143 0.16 -4.66 -6.41
CA SER A 143 1.28 -5.14 -5.59
C SER A 143 0.79 -6.19 -4.61
N LEU A 144 1.28 -7.41 -4.74
CA LEU A 144 0.98 -8.50 -3.83
C LEU A 144 1.88 -8.40 -2.60
N LEU A 145 1.31 -7.86 -1.52
CA LEU A 145 2.00 -7.66 -0.26
C LEU A 145 2.04 -8.95 0.58
N SER A 146 3.14 -9.13 1.32
CA SER A 146 3.25 -10.18 2.35
C SER A 146 2.20 -10.00 3.44
N ILE A 147 1.81 -11.09 4.09
CA ILE A 147 0.79 -11.01 5.15
C ILE A 147 1.25 -10.18 6.34
N PRO A 148 2.50 -10.29 6.84
CA PRO A 148 2.98 -9.42 7.91
C PRO A 148 2.88 -7.93 7.58
N LEU A 149 3.18 -7.54 6.33
CA LEU A 149 3.01 -6.16 5.87
C LEU A 149 1.54 -5.75 5.86
N LYS A 150 0.64 -6.58 5.32
CA LYS A 150 -0.82 -6.33 5.34
C LYS A 150 -1.36 -6.16 6.75
N VAL A 151 -0.90 -6.98 7.69
CA VAL A 151 -1.28 -6.89 9.11
C VAL A 151 -0.80 -5.55 9.66
N TYR A 152 0.47 -5.21 9.43
CA TYR A 152 1.05 -3.98 9.92
C TYR A 152 0.33 -2.74 9.38
N THR A 153 0.18 -2.63 8.06
CA THR A 153 -0.50 -1.50 7.43
C THR A 153 -1.95 -1.39 7.85
N LYS A 154 -2.66 -2.51 8.04
CA LYS A 154 -4.05 -2.48 8.49
C LYS A 154 -4.19 -1.98 9.93
N ILE A 155 -3.27 -2.32 10.83
CA ILE A 155 -3.27 -1.83 12.20
C ILE A 155 -2.99 -0.32 12.22
N ILE A 156 -1.95 0.12 11.51
CA ILE A 156 -1.61 1.55 11.37
C ILE A 156 -2.80 2.33 10.79
N LEU A 157 -3.39 1.84 9.69
CA LEU A 157 -4.56 2.44 9.09
C LEU A 157 -5.74 2.52 10.06
N SER A 158 -6.02 1.46 10.83
CA SER A 158 -7.18 1.46 11.74
C SER A 158 -7.03 2.51 12.83
N ARG A 159 -5.81 2.71 13.35
CA ARG A 159 -5.51 3.76 14.34
C ARG A 159 -5.58 5.17 13.74
N LEU A 160 -5.14 5.33 12.50
CA LEU A 160 -5.28 6.60 11.78
C LEU A 160 -6.74 6.92 11.47
N GLU A 161 -7.53 5.92 11.04
CA GLU A 161 -8.97 6.05 10.75
C GLU A 161 -9.74 6.60 11.95
N GLU A 162 -9.47 6.09 13.16
CA GLU A 162 -10.10 6.58 14.41
C GLU A 162 -9.91 8.09 14.63
N ARG A 163 -8.74 8.62 14.24
CA ARG A 163 -8.46 10.06 14.32
C ARG A 163 -9.03 10.82 13.11
N LEU A 164 -8.87 10.26 11.91
CA LEU A 164 -9.34 10.87 10.66
C LEU A 164 -10.85 11.07 10.63
N ASP A 165 -11.62 10.20 11.29
CA ASP A 165 -13.07 10.35 11.36
C ASP A 165 -13.53 11.66 12.01
N SER A 166 -12.71 12.25 12.89
CA SER A 166 -12.97 13.56 13.51
C SER A 166 -12.63 14.76 12.62
N VAL A 167 -11.84 14.55 11.58
CA VAL A 167 -11.26 15.60 10.73
C VAL A 167 -11.91 15.64 9.35
N ILE A 168 -12.21 14.47 8.79
CA ILE A 168 -12.75 14.36 7.43
C ILE A 168 -14.23 14.75 7.45
N SER A 169 -14.61 15.62 6.52
CA SER A 169 -16.00 16.07 6.32
C SER A 169 -17.01 14.91 6.36
N SER A 170 -18.15 15.15 7.02
CA SER A 170 -19.30 14.24 7.02
C SER A 170 -19.87 13.99 5.62
N LYS A 171 -19.54 14.83 4.64
CA LYS A 171 -19.91 14.68 3.23
C LYS A 171 -18.98 13.75 2.46
N GLN A 172 -17.86 13.28 3.02
CA GLN A 172 -16.97 12.35 2.32
C GLN A 172 -17.52 10.92 2.44
N ALA A 173 -18.23 10.43 1.43
CA ALA A 173 -18.81 9.08 1.44
C ALA A 173 -17.80 7.97 1.08
N GLY A 174 -16.84 8.26 0.20
CA GLY A 174 -15.86 7.28 -0.27
C GLY A 174 -14.88 6.85 0.83
N PHE A 175 -14.57 5.55 0.90
CA PHE A 175 -13.58 4.98 1.82
C PHE A 175 -13.87 5.20 3.33
N ARG A 176 -15.14 5.42 3.71
CA ARG A 176 -15.59 5.50 5.12
C ARG A 176 -16.41 4.27 5.50
N LYS A 177 -16.41 3.90 6.79
CA LYS A 177 -17.10 2.68 7.26
C LYS A 177 -18.62 2.79 7.26
N HIS A 178 -19.22 4.00 7.32
CA HIS A 178 -20.67 4.16 7.59
C HIS A 178 -21.32 5.42 7.00
N LEU A 179 -21.44 5.54 5.67
CA LEU A 179 -22.24 6.60 5.05
C LEU A 179 -23.19 6.06 3.98
N HIS A 180 -24.48 6.36 4.13
CA HIS A 180 -25.54 6.01 3.19
C HIS A 180 -26.35 7.28 2.88
N ASN A 181 -26.65 7.49 1.59
CA ASN A 181 -27.41 8.60 1.00
C ASN A 181 -26.64 9.92 0.85
N MET A 182 -26.07 10.12 -0.35
CA MET A 182 -25.46 11.39 -0.76
C MET A 182 -25.90 11.72 -2.19
N PHE A 183 -26.29 12.97 -2.43
CA PHE A 183 -26.45 13.49 -3.79
C PHE A 183 -25.06 13.78 -4.36
N MET A 184 -24.72 13.15 -5.49
CA MET A 184 -23.39 13.24 -6.08
C MET A 184 -23.39 14.12 -7.33
N VAL A 185 -22.47 15.08 -7.38
CA VAL A 185 -22.03 15.70 -8.64
C VAL A 185 -20.79 14.93 -9.10
N PHE A 186 -20.82 14.41 -10.33
CA PHE A 186 -19.70 13.63 -10.87
C PHE A 186 -18.53 14.54 -11.24
N LEU A 187 -17.53 14.57 -10.38
CA LEU A 187 -16.20 15.10 -10.66
C LEU A 187 -15.21 13.94 -10.55
N ASP A 188 -14.52 13.61 -11.63
CA ASP A 188 -13.53 12.53 -11.66
C ASP A 188 -12.12 13.12 -11.83
N LEU A 189 -11.22 12.74 -10.93
CA LEU A 189 -9.83 13.18 -10.95
C LEU A 189 -9.00 12.11 -11.67
N LYS A 190 -8.40 12.49 -12.79
CA LYS A 190 -7.51 11.62 -13.56
C LYS A 190 -6.36 11.15 -12.66
N LYS A 191 -6.23 9.83 -12.48
CA LYS A 191 -5.14 9.19 -11.70
C LYS A 191 -4.97 9.78 -10.29
N ALA A 192 -6.07 10.01 -9.57
CA ALA A 192 -6.07 10.67 -8.25
C ALA A 192 -5.02 10.13 -7.27
N PHE A 193 -4.83 8.80 -7.17
CA PHE A 193 -3.85 8.20 -6.26
C PHE A 193 -2.39 8.38 -6.72
N ASP A 194 -2.15 8.45 -8.03
CA ASP A 194 -0.81 8.53 -8.60
C ASP A 194 -0.31 10.00 -8.63
N MET A 195 -1.21 10.98 -8.46
CA MET A 195 -0.91 12.41 -8.53
C MET A 195 -0.80 13.10 -7.16
N ILE A 196 -0.97 12.37 -6.05
CA ILE A 196 -0.85 12.96 -4.71
C ILE A 196 0.62 13.09 -4.35
N SER A 197 1.08 14.33 -4.16
CA SER A 197 2.39 14.64 -3.58
C SER A 197 2.49 14.15 -2.14
N ARG A 198 3.54 13.38 -1.79
CA ARG A 198 3.76 12.97 -0.40
C ARG A 198 4.05 14.17 0.50
N LYS A 199 4.77 15.18 -0.01
CA LYS A 199 5.05 16.42 0.73
C LYS A 199 3.76 17.10 1.18
N HIS A 200 2.81 17.28 0.25
CA HIS A 200 1.52 17.90 0.57
C HIS A 200 0.65 17.01 1.46
N LEU A 201 0.68 15.68 1.25
CA LEU A 201 -0.02 14.73 2.10
C LEU A 201 0.47 14.82 3.56
N PHE A 202 1.78 14.81 3.78
CA PHE A 202 2.36 14.92 5.12
C PHE A 202 2.14 16.30 5.73
N ALA A 203 2.21 17.38 4.94
CA ALA A 203 1.83 18.71 5.40
C ALA A 203 0.37 18.77 5.87
N ALA A 204 -0.56 18.14 5.15
CA ALA A 204 -1.96 18.06 5.56
C ALA A 204 -2.12 17.25 6.87
N LEU A 205 -1.42 16.11 7.01
CA LEU A 205 -1.44 15.34 8.27
C LEU A 205 -0.93 16.17 9.46
N ARG A 206 0.16 16.92 9.29
CA ARG A 206 0.66 17.86 10.31
C ARG A 206 -0.36 18.92 10.68
N TYR A 207 -0.99 19.52 9.66
CA TYR A 207 -2.02 20.54 9.86
C TYR A 207 -3.19 20.02 10.71
N PHE A 208 -3.55 18.75 10.56
CA PHE A 208 -4.58 18.09 11.36
C PHE A 208 -4.07 17.45 12.66
N GLY A 209 -2.84 17.75 13.08
CA GLY A 209 -2.29 17.36 14.38
C GLY A 209 -1.84 15.91 14.47
N PHE A 210 -1.58 15.23 13.35
CA PHE A 210 -0.93 13.93 13.37
C PHE A 210 0.55 14.09 13.74
N GLU A 211 1.02 13.23 14.64
CA GLU A 211 2.42 13.18 15.11
C GLU A 211 3.39 12.76 14.00
N GLU A 212 4.62 13.27 14.02
CA GLU A 212 5.66 13.00 13.02
C GLU A 212 5.99 11.52 12.92
N LYS A 213 5.89 10.78 14.03
CA LYS A 213 6.02 9.33 14.02
C LYS A 213 5.09 8.66 13.02
N TRP A 214 3.85 9.13 12.83
CA TRP A 214 2.96 8.55 11.82
C TRP A 214 3.50 8.78 10.41
N MET A 215 4.01 9.97 10.12
CA MET A 215 4.59 10.28 8.80
C MET A 215 5.84 9.44 8.54
N ARG A 216 6.75 9.34 9.51
CA ARG A 216 7.94 8.47 9.41
C ARG A 216 7.55 7.00 9.24
N MET A 217 6.51 6.55 9.93
CA MET A 217 6.02 5.19 9.79
C MET A 217 5.40 4.93 8.42
N ILE A 218 4.61 5.87 7.88
CA ILE A 218 3.99 5.75 6.55
C ILE A 218 5.05 5.78 5.46
N ASP A 219 6.10 6.60 5.61
CA ASP A 219 7.18 6.70 4.63
C ASP A 219 8.00 5.40 4.52
N GLU A 220 8.05 4.62 5.59
CA GLU A 220 8.68 3.30 5.63
C GLU A 220 7.83 2.15 5.07
N LEU A 221 6.58 2.40 4.64
CA LEU A 221 5.69 1.39 4.00
C LEU A 221 5.82 1.37 2.48
#